data_AF-A0A7X2SSS3-F1
#
_entry.id   AF-A0A7X2SSS3-F1
#
_cell.length_a   1.000
_cell.length_b   1.000
_cell.length_c   1.000
_cell.angle_alpha   90.00
_cell.angle_beta   90.00
_cell.angle_gamma   90.00
#
_symmetry.space_group_name_H-M   'P 1'
#
loop_
_entity.id
_entity.type
_entity.pdbx_description
1 polymer ?
#
loop_
_entity_poly.entity_id
_entity_poly.type
_entity_poly.pdbx_seq_one_letter_code
_entity_poly.pdbx_strand_id
1 'polypeptide(L)'
;LNLEAKEIDWKTRALRPAPGAYFKNFKGKRTKLWSIKPLEEKTEFAPGYVVNVDKHELKVSAYNGTVYSIIELQPAGKQKMDITSYLNGVGQGLKIGQRIIEDEE
;
A
#
# COMPACT_ATOMS: atom_id res chain seq x y z
N LEU A 1 11.02 2.00 -3.82
CA LEU A 1 9.70 2.21 -4.47
C LEU A 1 9.81 3.23 -5.61
N ASN A 2 10.02 2.75 -6.85
CA ASN A 2 10.28 3.60 -8.02
C ASN A 2 9.18 3.53 -9.10
N LEU A 3 7.95 3.13 -8.72
CA LEU A 3 6.81 3.00 -9.62
C LEU A 3 5.73 4.03 -9.26
N GLU A 4 5.08 4.60 -10.27
CA GLU A 4 3.91 5.46 -10.09
C GLU A 4 2.68 4.65 -9.65
N ALA A 5 1.70 5.32 -9.05
CA ALA A 5 0.45 4.71 -8.58
C ALA A 5 -0.24 3.83 -9.64
N LYS A 6 -0.27 4.29 -10.90
CA LYS A 6 -0.84 3.53 -12.02
C LYS A 6 -0.05 2.27 -12.35
N GLU A 7 1.28 2.35 -12.32
CA GLU A 7 2.16 1.22 -12.58
C GLU A 7 2.05 0.16 -11.47
N ILE A 8 1.90 0.59 -10.21
CA ILE A 8 1.64 -0.31 -9.08
C ILE A 8 0.31 -1.06 -9.29
N ASP A 9 -0.73 -0.38 -9.78
CA ASP A 9 -2.02 -1.02 -10.08
C ASP A 9 -1.87 -2.06 -11.18
N TRP A 10 -1.21 -1.69 -12.29
CA TRP A 10 -0.96 -2.58 -13.41
C TRP A 10 -0.18 -3.82 -12.98
N LYS A 11 0.89 -3.62 -12.20
CA LYS A 11 1.71 -4.70 -11.66
C LYS A 11 0.93 -5.60 -10.70
N THR A 12 0.10 -5.01 -9.85
CA THR A 12 -0.76 -5.75 -8.91
C THR A 12 -1.74 -6.64 -9.64
N ARG A 13 -2.38 -6.12 -10.69
CA ARG A 13 -3.31 -6.87 -11.55
C ARG A 13 -2.59 -7.95 -12.36
N ALA A 14 -1.45 -7.62 -12.97
CA ALA A 14 -0.67 -8.55 -13.80
C ALA A 14 -0.13 -9.76 -13.02
N LEU A 15 0.18 -9.59 -11.74
CA LEU A 15 0.74 -10.66 -10.91
C LEU A 15 -0.33 -11.47 -10.16
N ARG A 16 -1.63 -11.15 -10.28
CA ARG A 16 -2.73 -11.89 -9.64
C ARG A 16 -3.23 -13.02 -10.57
N PRO A 17 -3.47 -14.25 -10.05
CA PRO A 17 -3.43 -14.67 -8.65
C PRO A 17 -2.03 -15.04 -8.11
N ALA A 18 -1.12 -15.48 -8.98
CA ALA A 18 0.24 -15.90 -8.63
C ALA A 18 1.26 -15.31 -9.62
N PRO A 19 2.45 -14.87 -9.16
CA PRO A 19 2.97 -14.91 -7.78
C PRO A 19 2.39 -13.82 -6.85
N GLY A 20 1.88 -12.72 -7.41
CA GLY A 20 1.30 -11.57 -6.73
C GLY A 20 2.30 -10.48 -6.35
N ALA A 21 1.87 -9.22 -6.44
CA ALA A 21 2.68 -8.08 -6.05
C ALA A 21 2.77 -7.97 -4.52
N TYR A 22 3.97 -7.74 -3.99
CA TYR A 22 4.18 -7.59 -2.56
C TYR A 22 5.25 -6.54 -2.27
N PHE A 23 5.16 -5.95 -1.09
CA PHE A 23 6.25 -5.20 -0.47
C PHE A 23 6.95 -6.07 0.56
N LYS A 24 8.29 -6.07 0.55
CA LYS A 24 9.09 -6.85 1.49
C LYS A 24 8.98 -6.30 2.91
N ASN A 25 9.06 -4.98 3.06
CA ASN A 25 8.95 -4.28 4.34
C ASN A 25 7.76 -3.31 4.32
N PHE A 26 6.56 -3.83 4.58
CA PHE A 26 5.38 -3.04 4.87
C PHE A 26 5.14 -3.06 6.39
N LYS A 27 5.39 -1.95 7.10
CA LYS A 27 5.48 -1.91 8.57
C LYS A 27 6.35 -3.06 9.13
N GLY A 28 7.51 -3.32 8.52
CA GLY A 28 8.42 -4.39 8.94
C GLY A 28 7.94 -5.82 8.64
N LYS A 29 6.89 -6.00 7.82
CA LYS A 29 6.41 -7.33 7.40
C LYS A 29 6.19 -7.40 5.89
N ARG A 30 6.43 -8.58 5.32
CA ARG A 30 6.06 -8.85 3.93
C ARG A 30 4.54 -8.76 3.78
N THR A 31 4.07 -7.92 2.87
CA THR A 31 2.64 -7.71 2.64
C THR A 31 2.35 -7.75 1.15
N LYS A 32 1.48 -8.68 0.74
CA LYS A 32 1.01 -8.80 -0.64
C LYS A 32 -0.14 -7.82 -0.86
N LEU A 33 -0.12 -7.10 -1.98
CA LEU A 33 -1.22 -6.27 -2.43
C LEU A 33 -2.07 -7.07 -3.42
N TRP A 34 -3.38 -7.05 -3.21
CA TRP A 34 -4.35 -7.77 -4.04
C TRP A 34 -5.15 -6.84 -4.93
N SER A 35 -5.43 -5.63 -4.44
CA SER A 35 -6.14 -4.60 -5.15
C SER A 35 -5.77 -3.24 -4.59
N ILE A 36 -5.49 -2.29 -5.49
CA ILE A 36 -5.26 -0.89 -5.17
C ILE A 36 -6.02 -0.02 -6.17
N LYS A 37 -6.20 1.25 -5.83
CA LYS A 37 -6.81 2.25 -6.72
C LYS A 37 -5.88 3.45 -6.84
N PRO A 38 -5.32 3.74 -8.02
CA PRO A 38 -4.60 4.98 -8.23
C PRO A 38 -5.58 6.16 -8.13
N LEU A 39 -5.12 7.25 -7.52
CA LEU A 39 -5.87 8.48 -7.35
C LEU A 39 -5.25 9.59 -8.21
N GLU A 40 -6.03 10.60 -8.55
CA GLU A 40 -5.58 11.75 -9.34
C GLU A 40 -4.91 12.84 -8.47
N GLU A 41 -4.92 12.66 -7.15
CA GLU A 41 -4.26 13.55 -6.21
C GLU A 41 -2.73 13.40 -6.26
N LYS A 42 -2.04 14.49 -5.92
CA LYS A 42 -0.59 14.53 -5.80
C LYS A 42 -0.17 14.80 -4.37
N THR A 43 1.01 14.34 -4.02
CA THR A 43 1.60 14.53 -2.70
C THR A 43 3.08 14.87 -2.78
N GLU A 44 3.55 15.62 -1.80
CA GLU A 44 4.96 15.94 -1.59
C GLU A 44 5.68 14.89 -0.74
N PHE A 45 4.94 13.91 -0.20
CA PHE A 45 5.55 12.82 0.54
C PHE A 45 6.42 11.95 -0.36
N ALA A 46 7.60 11.58 0.13
CA ALA A 46 8.45 10.60 -0.52
C ALA A 46 7.69 9.26 -0.69
N PRO A 47 8.05 8.41 -1.67
CA PRO A 47 7.36 7.15 -1.92
C PRO A 47 7.36 6.25 -0.68
N GLY A 48 6.21 5.66 -0.36
CA GLY A 48 6.05 4.71 0.75
C GLY A 48 5.56 5.32 2.08
N TYR A 49 5.05 6.55 2.05
CA TYR A 49 4.49 7.26 3.20
C TYR A 49 2.96 7.26 3.17
N VAL A 50 2.35 7.32 4.35
CA VAL A 50 0.90 7.48 4.50
C VAL A 50 0.51 8.91 4.17
N VAL A 51 -0.23 9.09 3.07
CA VAL A 51 -0.75 10.39 2.64
C VAL A 51 -2.03 10.74 3.41
N ASN A 52 -2.90 9.75 3.59
CA ASN A 52 -4.09 9.86 4.41
C ASN A 52 -4.47 8.49 4.99
N VAL A 53 -5.09 8.49 6.17
CA VAL A 53 -5.62 7.29 6.80
C VAL A 53 -6.94 7.62 7.52
N ASP A 54 -7.96 6.87 7.16
CA ASP A 54 -9.31 6.94 7.71
C ASP A 54 -9.76 5.56 8.19
N LYS A 55 -10.96 5.43 8.75
CA LYS A 55 -11.47 4.12 9.22
C LYS A 55 -11.59 3.07 8.09
N HIS A 56 -11.77 3.52 6.85
CA HIS A 56 -12.06 2.68 5.69
C HIS A 56 -11.12 2.92 4.51
N GLU A 57 -10.11 3.78 4.67
CA GLU A 57 -9.23 4.16 3.59
C GLU A 57 -7.78 4.31 4.07
N LEU A 58 -6.85 3.83 3.27
CA LEU A 58 -5.42 4.06 3.46
C LEU A 58 -4.82 4.50 2.13
N LYS A 59 -4.39 5.77 2.08
CA LYS A 59 -3.70 6.36 0.94
C LYS A 59 -2.20 6.37 1.17
N VAL A 60 -1.45 5.99 0.16
CA VAL A 60 0.00 5.84 0.21
C VAL A 60 0.64 6.55 -0.98
N SER A 61 1.77 7.20 -0.72
CA SER A 61 2.56 7.87 -1.76
C SER A 61 3.34 6.86 -2.59
N ALA A 62 3.36 7.10 -3.89
CA ALA A 62 4.13 6.37 -4.89
C ALA A 62 5.17 7.30 -5.55
N TYR A 63 5.88 6.80 -6.56
CA TYR A 63 6.87 7.58 -7.29
C TYR A 63 6.23 8.79 -7.98
N ASN A 64 7.04 9.82 -8.26
CA ASN A 64 6.63 11.05 -8.93
C ASN A 64 5.48 11.81 -8.24
N GLY A 65 5.37 11.69 -6.91
CA GLY A 65 4.33 12.33 -6.11
C GLY A 65 2.91 11.81 -6.38
N THR A 66 2.78 10.64 -7.03
CA THR A 66 1.48 10.01 -7.28
C THR A 66 0.96 9.31 -6.02
N VAL A 67 -0.36 9.12 -5.92
CA VAL A 67 -1.00 8.53 -4.75
C VAL A 67 -1.90 7.37 -5.15
N TYR A 68 -1.93 6.33 -4.32
CA TYR A 68 -2.88 5.22 -4.46
C TYR A 68 -3.52 4.88 -3.12
N SER A 69 -4.78 4.43 -3.20
CA SER A 69 -5.52 3.87 -2.08
C SER A 69 -5.40 2.35 -2.10
N ILE A 70 -5.12 1.74 -0.94
CA ILE A 70 -5.06 0.29 -0.80
C ILE A 70 -6.46 -0.24 -0.51
N ILE A 71 -6.94 -1.20 -1.31
CA ILE A 71 -8.28 -1.79 -1.15
C ILE A 71 -8.18 -3.15 -0.45
N GLU A 72 -7.33 -4.04 -0.97
CA GLU A 72 -7.16 -5.39 -0.43
C GLU A 72 -5.66 -5.72 -0.29
N LEU A 73 -5.30 -6.29 0.85
CA LEU A 73 -3.93 -6.68 1.16
C LEU A 73 -3.87 -7.97 1.99
N GLN A 74 -2.69 -8.56 2.05
CA GLN A 74 -2.44 -9.79 2.80
C GLN A 74 -1.07 -9.69 3.47
N PRO A 75 -1.03 -9.39 4.78
CA PRO A 75 0.20 -9.45 5.56
C PRO A 75 0.69 -10.91 5.69
N ALA A 76 2.00 -11.09 5.84
CA ALA A 76 2.60 -12.41 6.05
C ALA A 76 1.95 -13.15 7.23
N GLY A 77 1.58 -14.42 6.98
CA GLY A 77 0.91 -15.27 7.98
C GLY A 77 -0.55 -14.93 8.26
N LYS A 78 -1.17 -14.03 7.48
CA LYS A 78 -2.60 -13.69 7.57
C LYS A 78 -3.34 -14.01 6.28
N GLN A 79 -4.66 -14.16 6.41
CA GLN A 79 -5.54 -14.26 5.25
C GLN A 79 -5.63 -12.92 4.53
N LYS A 80 -6.04 -12.97 3.25
CA LYS A 80 -6.40 -11.78 2.49
C LYS A 80 -7.52 -11.03 3.23
N MET A 81 -7.36 -9.72 3.38
CA MET A 81 -8.32 -8.85 4.05
C MET A 81 -8.48 -7.53 3.30
N ASP A 82 -9.65 -6.91 3.47
CA ASP A 82 -9.90 -5.55 3.03
C ASP A 82 -9.17 -4.54 3.92
N ILE A 83 -9.07 -3.31 3.45
CA ILE A 83 -8.36 -2.25 4.17
C ILE A 83 -9.01 -1.90 5.52
N THR A 84 -10.34 -1.97 5.64
CA THR A 84 -11.04 -1.68 6.91
C THR A 84 -10.64 -2.71 7.96
N SER A 85 -10.69 -4.00 7.61
CA SER A 85 -10.25 -5.09 8.47
C SER A 85 -8.77 -4.98 8.84
N TYR A 86 -7.92 -4.56 7.91
CA TYR A 86 -6.52 -4.30 8.20
C TYR A 86 -6.35 -3.17 9.23
N LEU A 87 -7.00 -2.02 9.04
CA LEU A 87 -6.87 -0.84 9.90
C LEU A 87 -7.43 -1.06 11.31
N ASN A 88 -8.47 -1.90 11.45
CA ASN A 88 -9.00 -2.31 12.74
C ASN A 88 -8.12 -3.34 13.48
N GLY A 89 -7.18 -3.97 12.78
CA GLY A 89 -6.31 -5.02 13.31
C GLY A 89 -4.83 -4.68 13.22
N VAL A 90 -4.12 -5.36 12.32
CA VAL A 90 -2.64 -5.27 12.19
C VAL A 90 -2.17 -3.86 11.78
N GLY A 91 -3.03 -3.14 11.06
CA GLY A 91 -2.82 -1.78 10.60
C GLY A 91 -3.13 -0.70 11.62
N GLN A 92 -3.51 -1.04 12.86
CA GLN A 92 -3.85 -0.05 13.87
C GLN A 92 -2.68 0.91 14.16
N GLY A 93 -3.02 2.15 14.49
CA GLY A 93 -2.07 3.19 14.89
C GLY A 93 -1.29 3.83 13.73
N LEU A 94 -1.69 3.59 12.48
CA LEU A 94 -1.17 4.33 11.33
C LEU A 94 -1.51 5.82 11.46
N LYS A 95 -0.54 6.67 11.13
CA LYS A 95 -0.70 8.13 11.13
C LYS A 95 -0.28 8.72 9.79
N ILE A 96 -0.88 9.85 9.44
CA ILE A 96 -0.47 10.66 8.29
C ILE A 96 1.01 11.05 8.46
N GLY A 97 1.78 10.97 7.36
CA GLY A 97 3.22 11.23 7.36
C GLY A 97 4.07 10.09 7.91
N GLN A 98 3.49 8.95 8.29
CA GLN A 98 4.25 7.77 8.69
C GLN A 98 4.81 7.05 7.47
N ARG A 99 6.11 6.72 7.48
CA ARG A 99 6.70 5.81 6.51
C ARG A 99 6.25 4.37 6.80
N ILE A 100 5.64 3.71 5.82
CA ILE A 100 5.11 2.36 5.95
C ILE A 100 5.72 1.36 4.97
N ILE A 101 6.29 1.84 3.86
CA ILE A 101 7.02 1.01 2.89
C ILE A 101 8.47 1.46 2.91
N GLU A 102 9.34 0.50 3.20
CA GLU A 102 10.79 0.67 3.17
C GLU A 102 11.33 -0.23 2.06
N ASP A 103 11.97 0.37 1.05
CA ASP A 103 12.94 -0.36 0.24
C ASP A 103 14.22 -0.37 1.06
N GLU A 104 14.65 -1.55 1.53
CA GLU A 104 16.10 -1.76 1.68
C GLU A 104 16.65 -1.85 0.26
N GLU A 105 17.67 -1.04 -0.03
CA GLU A 105 18.54 -1.18 -1.21
C GLU A 105 19.02 -2.62 -1.40
#